data_AF-A0A376PXD8-F1
#
_entry.id   AF-A0A376PXD8-F1
#
_cell.length_a   1.000
_cell.length_b   1.000
_cell.length_c   1.000
_cell.angle_alpha   90.00
_cell.angle_beta   90.00
_cell.angle_gamma   90.00
#
_symmetry.space_group_name_H-M   'P 1'
#
loop_
_entity.id
_entity.type
_entity.pdbx_description
1 polymer ?
#
loop_
_entity_poly.entity_id
_entity_poly.type
_entity_poly.pdbx_seq_one_letter_code
_entity_poly.pdbx_strand_id
1 'polypeptide(L)'
;MATLTRLFIHPVKSMRGIGLTHALADVSGLAFDRIFMITEPDGTFITARQFPQMVRFTPSPVHDGLHLTAPDGSSAYVRFVDFATQDAPTEVWGTHFTARIAPDAINKWLSGFFSREVQLRWVGHK
;
A
#
# COMPACT_ATOMS: atom_id res chain seq x y z
N MET A 1 32.79 9.65 -6.69
CA MET A 1 31.96 9.12 -5.59
C MET A 1 30.53 9.50 -5.85
N ALA A 2 29.58 8.59 -5.63
CA ALA A 2 28.15 8.91 -5.69
C ALA A 2 27.67 9.44 -4.34
N THR A 3 26.77 10.42 -4.35
CA THR A 3 26.17 11.01 -3.13
C THR A 3 24.66 10.88 -3.19
N LEU A 4 24.03 10.48 -2.09
CA LEU A 4 22.57 10.40 -1.97
C LEU A 4 21.99 11.81 -1.84
N THR A 5 21.17 12.24 -2.80
CA THR A 5 20.52 13.57 -2.76
C THR A 5 19.14 13.55 -2.14
N ARG A 6 18.38 12.45 -2.32
CA ARG A 6 17.04 12.25 -1.77
C ARG A 6 16.76 10.78 -1.53
N LEU A 7 15.94 10.51 -0.52
CA LEU A 7 15.49 9.18 -0.15
C LEU A 7 13.96 9.17 -0.16
N PHE A 8 13.36 8.10 -0.69
CA PHE A 8 11.92 7.95 -0.73
C PHE A 8 11.50 6.52 -0.43
N ILE A 9 10.33 6.37 0.18
CA ILE A 9 9.58 5.11 0.24
C ILE A 9 8.20 5.29 -0.39
N HIS A 10 7.61 4.22 -0.88
CA HIS A 10 6.26 4.12 -1.44
C HIS A 10 5.50 3.04 -0.67
N PRO A 11 4.91 3.37 0.50
CA PRO A 11 4.34 2.37 1.38
C PRO A 11 3.25 1.53 0.75
N VAL A 12 2.42 2.16 -0.09
CA VAL A 12 1.46 1.47 -0.96
C VAL A 12 1.99 1.49 -2.38
N LYS A 13 2.09 0.31 -3.00
CA LYS A 13 2.47 0.14 -4.42
C LYS A 13 1.64 1.09 -5.30
N SER A 14 2.34 1.85 -6.14
CA SER A 14 1.78 2.81 -7.10
C SER A 14 1.13 4.07 -6.50
N MET A 15 1.21 4.33 -5.20
CA MET A 15 0.80 5.59 -4.59
C MET A 15 1.97 6.56 -4.40
N ARG A 16 1.66 7.79 -3.95
CA ARG A 16 2.66 8.84 -3.70
C ARG A 16 3.76 8.36 -2.76
N GLY A 17 5.00 8.70 -3.10
CA GLY A 17 6.16 8.45 -2.25
C GLY A 17 6.30 9.48 -1.14
N ILE A 18 6.90 9.06 -0.03
CA ILE A 18 7.22 9.90 1.13
C ILE A 18 8.73 10.17 1.09
N GLY A 19 9.12 11.44 1.13
CA GLY A 19 10.51 11.85 1.25
C GLY A 19 11.03 11.60 2.66
N LEU A 20 12.21 11.00 2.76
CA LEU A 20 12.86 10.67 4.03
C LEU A 20 14.23 11.34 4.13
N THR A 21 14.67 11.57 5.36
CA THR A 21 16.06 11.99 5.67
C THR A 21 16.96 10.79 6.02
N HIS A 22 16.35 9.69 6.48
CA HIS A 22 17.00 8.45 6.84
C HIS A 22 15.99 7.29 6.71
N ALA A 23 16.47 6.06 6.58
CA ALA A 23 15.64 4.86 6.61
C ALA A 23 16.44 3.68 7.16
N LEU A 24 15.74 2.74 7.78
CA LEU A 24 16.28 1.42 8.07
C LEU A 24 16.29 0.61 6.77
N ALA A 25 17.44 0.06 6.40
CA ALA A 25 17.58 -0.84 5.26
C ALA A 25 17.68 -2.28 5.76
N ASP A 26 17.00 -3.17 5.07
CA ASP A 26 17.02 -4.61 5.27
C ASP A 26 17.26 -5.33 3.91
N VAL A 27 17.47 -6.64 3.92
CA VAL A 27 17.55 -7.48 2.73
C VAL A 27 16.31 -7.35 1.83
N SER A 28 15.17 -6.98 2.41
CA SER A 28 13.91 -6.70 1.70
C SER A 28 13.87 -5.35 0.97
N GLY A 29 14.78 -4.44 1.28
CA GLY A 29 14.69 -3.02 0.92
C GLY A 29 14.53 -2.12 2.14
N LEU A 30 14.03 -0.90 1.93
CA LEU A 30 13.81 0.06 3.02
C LEU A 30 12.58 -0.32 3.85
N ALA A 31 12.65 -0.14 5.16
CA ALA A 31 11.52 -0.34 6.04
C ALA A 31 10.30 0.48 5.57
N PHE A 32 9.12 -0.16 5.60
CA PHE A 32 7.85 0.39 5.13
C PHE A 32 7.78 0.72 3.63
N ASP A 33 8.75 0.35 2.79
CA ASP A 33 8.62 0.47 1.33
C ASP A 33 7.80 -0.70 0.76
N ARG A 34 6.72 -0.39 0.05
CA ARG A 34 5.87 -1.34 -0.71
C ARG A 34 5.34 -2.53 0.08
N ILE A 35 5.11 -2.34 1.37
CA ILE A 35 4.51 -3.36 2.24
C ILE A 35 2.99 -3.47 2.05
N PHE A 36 2.37 -2.50 1.37
CA PHE A 36 0.97 -2.51 0.99
C PHE A 36 0.80 -2.46 -0.52
N MET A 37 -0.34 -2.94 -1.00
CA MET A 37 -0.76 -2.80 -2.40
C MET A 37 -2.27 -2.73 -2.52
N ILE A 38 -2.74 -2.22 -3.66
CA ILE A 38 -4.15 -2.34 -4.04
C ILE A 38 -4.27 -3.47 -5.06
N THR A 39 -5.27 -4.32 -4.87
CA THR A 39 -5.61 -5.42 -5.77
C THR A 39 -7.09 -5.38 -6.11
N GLU A 40 -7.48 -6.14 -7.13
CA GLU A 40 -8.83 -6.62 -7.31
C GLU A 40 -9.17 -7.68 -6.23
N PRO A 41 -10.46 -8.04 -6.04
CA PRO A 41 -10.85 -9.03 -5.04
C PRO A 41 -10.20 -10.41 -5.22
N ASP A 42 -9.86 -10.78 -6.47
CA ASP A 42 -9.19 -12.04 -6.80
C ASP A 42 -7.68 -12.04 -6.51
N GLY A 43 -7.11 -10.91 -6.08
CA GLY A 43 -5.69 -10.76 -5.78
C GLY A 43 -4.84 -10.23 -6.93
N THR A 44 -5.45 -9.92 -8.09
CA THR A 44 -4.77 -9.29 -9.22
C THR A 44 -4.36 -7.86 -8.85
N PHE A 45 -3.08 -7.53 -8.99
CA PHE A 45 -2.57 -6.20 -8.64
C PHE A 45 -3.09 -5.11 -9.59
N ILE A 46 -3.33 -3.91 -9.05
CA ILE A 46 -3.57 -2.71 -9.87
C ILE A 46 -2.38 -1.76 -9.80
N THR A 47 -2.21 -0.93 -10.84
CA THR A 47 -1.09 0.01 -10.95
C THR A 47 -1.53 1.41 -11.34
N ALA A 48 -0.67 2.39 -11.08
CA ALA A 48 -0.86 3.76 -11.55
C ALA A 48 -0.83 3.89 -13.09
N ARG A 49 -0.32 2.88 -13.82
CA ARG A 49 -0.42 2.84 -15.29
C ARG A 49 -1.86 2.59 -15.74
N GLN A 50 -2.61 1.78 -14.99
CA GLN A 50 -4.03 1.52 -15.23
C GLN A 50 -4.91 2.61 -14.60
N PHE A 51 -4.54 3.06 -13.39
CA PHE A 51 -5.30 4.03 -12.59
C PHE A 51 -4.41 5.19 -12.15
N PRO A 52 -4.16 6.20 -13.00
CA PRO A 52 -3.27 7.32 -12.68
C PRO A 52 -3.64 8.07 -11.41
N GLN A 53 -4.92 8.04 -10.99
CA GLN A 53 -5.36 8.66 -9.74
C GLN A 53 -4.69 8.09 -8.49
N MET A 54 -4.12 6.88 -8.52
CA MET A 54 -3.41 6.27 -7.39
C MET A 54 -2.31 7.19 -6.85
N VAL A 55 -1.61 7.92 -7.72
CA VAL A 55 -0.48 8.80 -7.32
C VAL A 55 -0.93 10.05 -6.56
N ARG A 56 -2.24 10.31 -6.51
CA ARG A 56 -2.84 11.44 -5.76
C ARG A 56 -3.14 11.07 -4.31
N PHE A 57 -3.22 9.78 -3.98
CA PHE A 57 -3.33 9.32 -2.60
C PHE A 57 -2.01 9.54 -1.87
N THR A 58 -2.10 10.01 -0.63
CA THR A 58 -0.94 10.22 0.25
C THR A 58 -0.97 9.19 1.36
N PRO A 59 -0.19 8.09 1.24
CA PRO A 59 -0.02 7.13 2.32
C PRO A 59 0.90 7.70 3.40
N SER A 60 0.63 7.34 4.65
CA SER A 60 1.48 7.64 5.79
C SER A 60 1.48 6.43 6.74
N PRO A 61 2.54 5.61 6.75
CA PRO A 61 2.72 4.57 7.75
C PRO A 61 2.75 5.20 9.14
N VAL A 62 2.11 4.55 10.09
CA VAL A 62 2.14 4.91 11.50
C VAL A 62 2.52 3.67 12.30
N HIS A 63 2.75 3.85 13.61
CA HIS A 63 3.35 2.80 14.44
C HIS A 63 2.56 1.47 14.44
N ASP A 64 1.25 1.53 14.26
CA ASP A 64 0.35 0.38 14.31
C ASP A 64 -0.46 0.19 13.02
N GLY A 65 -0.13 0.88 11.92
CA GLY A 65 -0.86 0.71 10.68
C GLY A 65 -0.55 1.73 9.58
N LEU A 66 -1.60 2.12 8.87
CA LEU A 66 -1.53 3.02 7.72
C LEU A 66 -2.64 4.05 7.79
N HIS A 67 -2.27 5.33 7.67
CA HIS A 67 -3.18 6.42 7.36
C HIS A 67 -3.12 6.73 5.87
N LEU A 68 -4.28 6.82 5.21
CA LEU A 68 -4.41 7.16 3.79
C LEU A 68 -5.23 8.44 3.66
N THR A 69 -4.66 9.46 3.02
CA THR A 69 -5.40 10.66 2.60
C THR A 69 -5.70 10.57 1.10
N ALA A 70 -6.98 10.69 0.74
CA ALA A 70 -7.45 10.70 -0.62
C ALA A 70 -7.37 12.10 -1.27
N PRO A 71 -7.54 12.20 -2.60
CA PRO A 71 -7.42 13.47 -3.31
C PRO A 71 -8.51 14.50 -2.97
N ASP A 72 -9.64 14.06 -2.42
CA ASP A 72 -10.75 14.91 -1.97
C ASP A 72 -10.58 15.43 -0.53
N GLY A 73 -9.48 15.06 0.13
CA GLY A 73 -9.18 15.42 1.52
C GLY A 73 -9.77 14.48 2.57
N SER A 74 -10.61 13.51 2.17
CA SER A 74 -11.05 12.46 3.08
C SER A 74 -9.89 11.53 3.45
N SER A 75 -9.98 10.88 4.59
CA SER A 75 -8.96 9.92 5.03
C SER A 75 -9.55 8.67 5.63
N ALA A 76 -8.75 7.61 5.58
CA ALA A 76 -9.01 6.34 6.24
C ALA A 76 -7.76 5.90 6.99
N TYR A 77 -7.99 5.23 8.13
CA TYR A 77 -6.94 4.67 8.95
C TYR A 77 -7.24 3.21 9.21
N VAL A 78 -6.22 2.36 9.06
CA VAL A 78 -6.32 0.92 9.26
C VAL A 78 -5.14 0.45 10.09
N ARG A 79 -5.43 -0.26 11.19
CA ARG A 79 -4.37 -0.85 12.02
C ARG A 79 -3.98 -2.21 11.47
N PHE A 80 -2.73 -2.60 11.68
CA PHE A 80 -2.24 -3.95 11.36
C PHE A 80 -3.10 -5.05 11.99
N VAL A 81 -3.62 -4.82 13.20
CA VAL A 81 -4.49 -5.76 13.92
C VAL A 81 -5.89 -5.89 13.31
N ASP A 82 -6.32 -4.93 12.47
CA ASP A 82 -7.63 -4.96 11.83
C ASP A 82 -7.61 -5.72 10.50
N PHE A 83 -6.42 -6.02 9.95
CA PHE A 83 -6.31 -6.85 8.75
C PHE A 83 -6.74 -8.29 9.05
N ALA A 84 -7.28 -8.96 8.03
CA ALA A 84 -7.68 -10.36 8.12
C ALA A 84 -6.51 -11.23 8.63
N THR A 85 -6.80 -12.16 9.54
CA THR A 85 -5.81 -13.09 10.07
C THR A 85 -5.40 -14.14 9.04
N GLN A 86 -6.31 -14.48 8.12
CA GLN A 86 -6.04 -15.40 7.02
C GLN A 86 -5.35 -14.66 5.86
N ASP A 87 -4.22 -15.22 5.48
CA ASP A 87 -3.45 -14.85 4.32
C ASP A 87 -4.20 -15.23 3.02
N ALA A 88 -4.33 -14.29 2.10
CA ALA A 88 -5.01 -14.47 0.82
C ALA A 88 -4.01 -14.51 -0.35
N PRO A 89 -4.19 -15.41 -1.33
CA PRO A 89 -3.36 -15.46 -2.53
C PRO A 89 -3.33 -14.13 -3.27
N THR A 90 -2.12 -13.68 -3.63
CA THR A 90 -1.85 -12.41 -4.30
C THR A 90 -0.78 -12.62 -5.35
N GLU A 91 -0.90 -11.93 -6.49
CA GLU A 91 0.03 -12.04 -7.59
C GLU A 91 0.51 -10.65 -8.03
N VAL A 92 1.82 -10.54 -8.32
CA VAL A 92 2.44 -9.36 -8.91
C VAL A 92 3.48 -9.81 -9.95
N TRP A 93 3.24 -9.51 -11.22
CA TRP A 93 4.15 -9.81 -12.34
C TRP A 93 4.65 -11.28 -12.38
N GLY A 94 3.75 -12.24 -12.22
CA GLY A 94 4.02 -13.67 -12.13
C GLY A 94 4.52 -14.15 -10.77
N THR A 95 4.84 -13.25 -9.84
CA THR A 95 5.27 -13.60 -8.49
C THR A 95 4.05 -13.83 -7.62
N HIS A 96 3.91 -15.04 -7.09
CA HIS A 96 2.80 -15.44 -6.23
C HIS A 96 3.25 -15.45 -4.77
N PHE A 97 2.43 -14.86 -3.90
CA PHE A 97 2.65 -14.77 -2.47
C PHE A 97 1.31 -14.58 -1.75
N THR A 98 1.33 -14.44 -0.42
CA THR A 98 0.13 -14.16 0.37
C THR A 98 0.16 -12.77 0.98
N ALA A 99 -1.03 -12.20 1.16
CA ALA A 99 -1.20 -10.92 1.85
C ALA A 99 -2.52 -10.90 2.61
N ARG A 100 -2.58 -10.11 3.67
CA ARG A 100 -3.78 -9.93 4.49
C ARG A 100 -4.63 -8.81 3.94
N ILE A 101 -5.94 -9.02 3.93
CA ILE A 101 -6.91 -8.08 3.35
C ILE A 101 -7.37 -7.09 4.43
N ALA A 102 -7.44 -5.80 4.09
CA ALA A 102 -7.97 -4.77 4.99
C ALA A 102 -9.48 -4.94 5.25
N PRO A 103 -10.03 -4.36 6.33
CA PRO A 103 -11.46 -4.38 6.59
C PRO A 103 -12.33 -3.86 5.43
N ASP A 104 -13.55 -4.38 5.30
CA ASP A 104 -14.51 -3.98 4.26
C ASP A 104 -14.76 -2.47 4.21
N ALA A 105 -14.77 -1.78 5.36
CA ALA A 105 -14.96 -0.34 5.40
C ALA A 105 -13.85 0.41 4.62
N ILE A 106 -12.60 -0.04 4.74
CA ILE A 106 -11.44 0.52 4.04
C ILE A 106 -11.53 0.21 2.55
N ASN A 107 -11.86 -1.04 2.20
CA ASN A 107 -11.98 -1.48 0.81
C ASN A 107 -13.13 -0.77 0.08
N LYS A 108 -14.28 -0.59 0.73
CA LYS A 108 -15.43 0.16 0.20
C LYS A 108 -15.08 1.63 -0.02
N TRP A 109 -14.41 2.26 0.96
CA TRP A 109 -13.93 3.64 0.82
C TRP A 109 -12.98 3.79 -0.37
N LEU A 110 -11.98 2.90 -0.51
CA LEU A 110 -11.06 2.91 -1.66
C LEU A 110 -11.79 2.69 -2.98
N SER A 111 -12.71 1.72 -3.03
CA SER A 111 -13.48 1.37 -4.23
C SER A 111 -14.24 2.57 -4.81
N GLY A 112 -14.69 3.50 -3.95
CA GLY A 112 -15.31 4.77 -4.35
C GLY A 112 -14.42 5.64 -5.27
N PHE A 113 -13.09 5.53 -5.16
CA PHE A 113 -12.14 6.31 -5.98
C PHE A 113 -11.63 5.58 -7.23
N PHE A 114 -11.83 4.26 -7.30
CA PHE A 114 -11.38 3.43 -8.43
C PHE A 114 -12.52 3.03 -9.37
N SER A 115 -13.77 3.37 -9.02
CA SER A 115 -14.98 3.01 -9.78
C SER A 115 -15.08 1.50 -10.06
N ARG A 116 -14.48 0.69 -9.18
CA ARG A 116 -14.49 -0.77 -9.19
C ARG A 116 -14.15 -1.28 -7.80
N GLU A 117 -14.48 -2.54 -7.54
CA GLU A 117 -14.06 -3.18 -6.28
C GLU A 117 -12.55 -3.34 -6.23
N VAL A 118 -11.96 -2.85 -5.14
CA VAL A 118 -10.55 -3.01 -4.83
C VAL A 118 -10.35 -3.39 -3.38
N GLN A 119 -9.21 -3.99 -3.09
CA GLN A 119 -8.78 -4.33 -1.75
C GLN A 119 -7.42 -3.72 -1.45
N LEU A 120 -7.29 -3.11 -0.27
CA LEU A 120 -5.99 -2.85 0.30
C LEU A 120 -5.47 -4.16 0.91
N ARG A 121 -4.26 -4.55 0.53
CA ARG A 121 -3.58 -5.75 1.04
C ARG A 121 -2.25 -5.40 1.67
N TRP A 122 -1.95 -6.05 2.78
CA TRP A 122 -0.71 -5.91 3.54
C TRP A 122 0.05 -7.23 3.52
N VAL A 123 1.34 -7.22 3.17
CA VAL A 123 2.16 -8.45 3.09
C VAL A 123 2.43 -9.11 4.45
N GLY A 124 2.00 -8.50 5.56
CA GLY A 124 2.26 -8.99 6.91
C GLY A 124 3.64 -8.57 7.43
N HIS A 125 3.89 -8.89 8.70
CA HIS A 125 5.24 -8.87 9.26
C HIS A 125 5.96 -10.16 8.84
N LYS A 126 7.22 -10.04 8.42
CA LYS A 126 8.13 -11.18 8.33
C LYS A 126 8.58 -11.60 9.72
#